data_AF-A0A1L9SYJ7-F1
#
_entry.id   AF-A0A1L9SYJ7-F1
#
_cell.length_a   1.000
_cell.length_b   1.000
_cell.length_c   1.000
_cell.angle_alpha   90.00
_cell.angle_beta   90.00
_cell.angle_gamma   90.00
#
_symmetry.space_group_name_H-M   'P 1'
#
loop_
_entity.id
_entity.type
_entity.pdbx_description
1 polymer ?
#
loop_
_entity_poly.entity_id
_entity_poly.type
_entity_poly.pdbx_seq_one_letter_code
_entity_poly.pdbx_strand_id
1 'polypeptide(L)'
;MPNSPPANLSLPILIWGNGACSADDTAFERFLTNIASYGFIAIASGAPQGSGSTTVQLMIDALDWITGNAGYGKYSTVDTTRVAVAGQSCGRLETYQMRDDPRVGYLGIFNSGFLDSALNGVPKWVGNYPVGHGGTYSEHNGGAFGVSAVNWLSWALKKDNSKAS
;
A
#
# COMPACT_ATOMS: atom_id res chain seq x y z
N MET A 1 12.76 1.89 9.91
CA MET A 1 13.13 3.28 9.55
C MET A 1 14.65 3.42 9.60
N PRO A 2 15.28 4.17 8.69
CA PRO A 2 16.74 4.39 8.72
C PRO A 2 17.15 5.15 9.99
N ASN A 3 18.23 4.74 10.65
CA ASN A 3 18.74 5.41 11.86
C ASN A 3 19.46 6.74 11.55
N SER A 4 19.87 6.95 10.30
CA SER A 4 20.51 8.17 9.81
C SER A 4 20.11 8.41 8.35
N PRO A 5 18.89 8.88 8.11
CA PRO A 5 18.42 9.11 6.75
C PRO A 5 19.19 10.27 6.10
N PRO A 6 19.43 10.24 4.78
CA PRO A 6 19.91 11.41 4.04
C PRO A 6 19.02 12.64 4.32
N ALA A 7 19.60 13.84 4.37
CA ALA A 7 18.89 15.06 4.76
C ALA A 7 17.63 15.37 3.91
N ASN A 8 17.58 14.89 2.66
CA ASN A 8 16.47 15.10 1.75
C ASN A 8 15.58 13.86 1.59
N LEU A 9 15.72 12.86 2.47
CA LEU A 9 14.87 11.66 2.40
C LEU A 9 13.44 12.02 2.80
N SER A 10 12.54 11.88 1.84
CA SER A 10 11.11 12.06 2.02
C SER A 10 10.41 10.77 1.56
N LEU A 11 9.79 10.06 2.49
CA LEU A 11 9.22 8.73 2.30
C LEU A 11 7.70 8.83 2.15
N PRO A 12 7.15 8.50 0.97
CA PRO A 12 5.71 8.42 0.76
C PRO A 12 5.12 7.18 1.46
N ILE A 13 3.81 7.21 1.67
CA ILE A 13 3.08 6.24 2.49
C ILE A 13 2.25 5.30 1.59
N LEU A 14 2.31 4.01 1.86
CA LEU A 14 1.40 2.98 1.38
C LEU A 14 0.67 2.36 2.59
N ILE A 15 -0.67 2.45 2.58
CA ILE A 15 -1.54 1.66 3.45
C ILE A 15 -2.04 0.45 2.67
N TRP A 16 -1.89 -0.76 3.20
CA TRP A 16 -2.18 -2.02 2.52
C TRP A 16 -3.30 -2.82 3.20
N GLY A 17 -4.39 -3.06 2.46
CA GLY A 17 -5.49 -3.93 2.87
C GLY A 17 -5.23 -5.38 2.48
N ASN A 18 -5.24 -6.27 3.47
CA ASN A 18 -4.88 -7.67 3.27
C ASN A 18 -5.93 -8.50 2.51
N GLY A 19 -5.41 -9.50 1.79
CA GLY A 19 -6.15 -10.60 1.20
C GLY A 19 -6.72 -11.60 2.21
N ALA A 20 -7.56 -12.53 1.72
CA ALA A 20 -8.24 -13.55 2.54
C ALA A 20 -9.05 -13.00 3.72
N CYS A 21 -9.37 -11.69 3.67
CA CYS A 21 -9.94 -10.95 4.77
C CYS A 21 -9.07 -11.03 6.04
N SER A 22 -7.77 -11.29 5.95
CA SER A 22 -6.92 -11.54 7.13
C SER A 22 -6.52 -10.26 7.85
N ALA A 23 -6.72 -10.20 9.16
CA ALA A 23 -6.16 -9.16 10.04
C ALA A 23 -4.71 -9.45 10.51
N ASP A 24 -3.98 -10.33 9.80
CA ASP A 24 -2.56 -10.62 10.05
C ASP A 24 -1.66 -9.76 9.15
N ASP A 25 -0.91 -8.82 9.74
CA ASP A 25 -0.05 -7.90 8.99
C ASP A 25 1.18 -8.57 8.33
N THR A 26 1.48 -9.82 8.71
CA THR A 26 2.61 -10.59 8.15
C THR A 26 2.26 -11.33 6.86
N ALA A 27 0.97 -11.42 6.50
CA ALA A 27 0.49 -12.19 5.35
C ALA A 27 1.08 -11.76 4.00
N PHE A 28 1.57 -10.52 3.89
CA PHE A 28 2.19 -9.94 2.69
C PHE A 28 3.64 -9.48 2.93
N GLU A 29 4.33 -10.01 3.94
CA GLU A 29 5.65 -9.55 4.38
C GLU A 29 6.67 -9.46 3.23
N ARG A 30 6.77 -10.49 2.37
CA ARG A 30 7.72 -10.51 1.24
C ARG A 30 7.46 -9.41 0.23
N PHE A 31 6.19 -9.10 0.00
CA PHE A 31 5.75 -8.05 -0.91
C PHE A 31 5.96 -6.65 -0.30
N LEU A 32 5.54 -6.45 0.95
CA LEU A 32 5.62 -5.15 1.63
C LEU A 32 7.05 -4.77 2.00
N THR A 33 7.88 -5.74 2.39
CA THR A 33 9.31 -5.52 2.67
C THR A 33 10.05 -5.16 1.38
N ASN A 34 9.70 -5.79 0.26
CA ASN A 34 10.23 -5.39 -1.04
C ASN A 34 9.86 -3.93 -1.33
N ILE A 35 8.60 -3.53 -1.22
CA ILE A 35 8.18 -2.13 -1.42
C ILE A 35 8.96 -1.18 -0.49
N ALA A 36 9.05 -1.51 0.80
CA ALA A 36 9.77 -0.69 1.77
C ALA A 36 11.26 -0.50 1.39
N SER A 37 11.89 -1.53 0.80
CA SER A 37 13.30 -1.45 0.35
C SER A 37 13.54 -0.41 -0.76
N TYR A 38 12.50 -0.04 -1.50
CA TYR A 38 12.57 1.03 -2.51
C TYR A 38 12.32 2.43 -1.93
N GLY A 39 12.24 2.57 -0.61
CA GLY A 39 12.06 3.87 0.06
C GLY A 39 10.61 4.31 0.09
N PHE A 40 9.76 3.48 0.69
CA PHE A 40 8.36 3.75 1.01
C PHE A 40 8.10 3.37 2.46
N ILE A 41 7.12 4.00 3.09
CA ILE A 41 6.53 3.49 4.34
C ILE A 41 5.36 2.59 3.95
N ALA A 42 5.47 1.29 4.20
CA ALA A 42 4.39 0.34 3.98
C ALA A 42 3.80 -0.09 5.34
N ILE A 43 2.49 0.08 5.52
CA ILE A 43 1.76 -0.33 6.72
C ILE A 43 0.62 -1.24 6.27
N ALA A 44 0.60 -2.47 6.75
CA ALA A 44 -0.47 -3.42 6.46
C ALA A 44 -1.60 -3.31 7.49
N SER A 45 -2.83 -3.57 7.07
CA SER A 45 -3.97 -3.71 7.98
C SER A 45 -3.76 -4.88 8.94
N GLY A 46 -4.18 -4.69 10.19
CA GLY A 46 -4.14 -5.73 11.20
C GLY A 46 -2.97 -5.60 12.16
N ALA A 47 -2.65 -6.70 12.84
CA ALA A 47 -1.55 -6.78 13.79
C ALA A 47 -0.68 -8.00 13.48
N PRO A 48 0.56 -8.07 14.01
CA PRO A 48 1.39 -9.25 13.85
C PRO A 48 0.69 -10.48 14.41
N GLN A 49 0.47 -11.48 13.55
CA GLN A 49 -0.27 -12.71 13.90
C GLN A 49 -1.71 -12.43 14.38
N GLY A 50 -2.29 -11.31 13.93
CA GLY A 50 -3.66 -10.92 14.26
C GLY A 50 -4.69 -11.91 13.74
N SER A 51 -5.78 -12.07 14.48
CA SER A 51 -6.92 -12.91 14.09
C SER A 51 -8.12 -12.05 13.72
N GLY A 52 -8.98 -12.54 12.83
CA GLY A 52 -10.24 -11.88 12.47
C GLY A 52 -10.21 -11.27 11.07
N SER A 53 -11.24 -10.46 10.77
CA SER A 53 -11.40 -9.85 9.46
C SER A 53 -10.68 -8.50 9.37
N THR A 54 -10.01 -8.22 8.25
CA THR A 54 -9.65 -6.83 7.92
C THR A 54 -10.92 -5.97 7.77
N THR A 55 -10.77 -4.66 8.01
CA THR A 55 -11.83 -3.64 7.85
C THR A 55 -11.21 -2.33 7.37
N VAL A 56 -12.03 -1.45 6.78
CA VAL A 56 -11.58 -0.10 6.40
C VAL A 56 -11.08 0.69 7.60
N GLN A 57 -11.64 0.48 8.80
CA GLN A 57 -11.21 1.18 10.00
C GLN A 57 -9.75 0.92 10.33
N LEU A 58 -9.24 -0.31 10.11
CA LEU A 58 -7.81 -0.60 10.31
C LEU A 58 -6.92 0.22 9.37
N MET A 59 -7.38 0.50 8.15
CA MET A 59 -6.66 1.33 7.19
C MET A 59 -6.71 2.81 7.57
N ILE A 60 -7.85 3.28 8.07
CA ILE A 60 -8.01 4.64 8.61
C ILE A 60 -7.09 4.83 9.82
N ASP A 61 -7.14 3.91 10.78
CA ASP A 61 -6.33 3.95 12.00
C ASP A 61 -4.83 3.94 11.67
N ALA A 62 -4.41 3.13 10.70
CA ALA A 62 -3.03 3.10 10.22
C ALA A 62 -2.60 4.45 9.61
N LEU A 63 -3.47 5.07 8.81
CA LEU A 63 -3.22 6.38 8.19
C LEU A 63 -3.19 7.51 9.25
N ASP A 64 -4.12 7.51 10.19
CA ASP A 64 -4.17 8.45 11.32
C ASP A 64 -2.91 8.34 12.18
N TRP A 65 -2.50 7.11 12.50
CA TRP A 65 -1.30 6.87 13.29
C TRP A 65 -0.04 7.40 12.61
N ILE A 66 0.19 7.06 11.33
CA ILE A 66 1.43 7.48 10.66
C ILE A 66 1.46 8.99 10.41
N THR A 67 0.32 9.59 10.10
CA THR A 67 0.22 11.04 9.89
C THR A 67 0.38 11.83 11.19
N GLY A 68 -0.14 11.32 12.32
CA GLY A 68 0.07 11.91 13.64
C GLY A 68 1.50 11.77 14.17
N ASN A 69 2.25 10.77 13.72
CA ASN A 69 3.66 10.56 14.10
C ASN A 69 4.66 11.23 13.15
N ALA A 70 4.23 11.66 11.96
CA ALA A 70 5.10 12.24 10.95
C ALA A 70 5.86 13.47 11.47
N GLY A 71 7.13 13.61 11.07
CA GLY A 71 7.98 14.72 11.49
C GLY A 71 8.72 14.51 12.81
N TYR A 72 8.39 13.47 13.59
CA TYR A 72 8.98 13.24 14.91
C TYR A 72 9.88 12.00 14.98
N GLY A 73 11.07 12.16 15.56
CA GLY A 73 12.00 11.06 15.85
C GLY A 73 12.29 10.19 14.62
N LYS A 74 12.02 8.89 14.73
CA LYS A 74 12.21 7.93 13.63
C LYS A 74 11.27 8.14 12.43
N TYR A 75 10.27 9.01 12.54
CA TYR A 75 9.29 9.36 11.51
C TYR A 75 9.52 10.75 10.90
N SER A 76 10.68 11.36 11.14
CA SER A 76 11.05 12.67 10.58
C SER A 76 11.04 12.74 9.05
N THR A 77 11.13 11.60 8.37
CA THR A 77 11.18 11.49 6.91
C THR A 77 9.83 11.18 6.28
N VAL A 78 8.77 11.00 7.07
CA VAL A 78 7.44 10.65 6.55
C VAL A 78 6.83 11.85 5.82
N ASP A 79 6.37 11.61 4.59
CA ASP A 79 5.70 12.61 3.77
C ASP A 79 4.19 12.34 3.71
N THR A 80 3.44 13.12 4.49
CA THR A 80 1.98 13.00 4.57
C THR A 80 1.25 13.56 3.36
N THR A 81 1.96 14.23 2.43
CA THR A 81 1.36 14.75 1.19
C THR A 81 1.34 13.71 0.06
N ARG A 82 1.95 12.54 0.28
CA ARG A 82 2.13 11.49 -0.73
C ARG A 82 1.67 10.14 -0.19
N VAL A 83 0.36 9.90 -0.28
CA VAL A 83 -0.30 8.70 0.24
C VAL A 83 -0.95 7.90 -0.89
N ALA A 84 -0.67 6.61 -0.93
CA ALA A 84 -1.47 5.63 -1.67
C ALA A 84 -2.10 4.63 -0.71
N VAL A 85 -3.25 4.12 -1.11
CA VAL A 85 -3.94 3.02 -0.43
C VAL A 85 -4.12 1.89 -1.44
N ALA A 86 -3.79 0.66 -1.06
CA ALA A 86 -3.94 -0.48 -1.95
C ALA A 86 -4.35 -1.75 -1.22
N GLY A 87 -4.83 -2.75 -1.95
CA GLY A 87 -5.15 -4.03 -1.32
C GLY A 87 -5.47 -5.14 -2.30
N GLN A 88 -5.54 -6.35 -1.73
CA GLN A 88 -5.80 -7.60 -2.46
C GLN A 88 -7.11 -8.23 -2.01
N SER A 89 -7.88 -8.81 -2.94
CA SER A 89 -9.14 -9.53 -2.63
C SER A 89 -10.09 -8.72 -1.73
N CYS A 90 -10.26 -9.09 -0.45
CA CYS A 90 -11.12 -8.38 0.50
C CYS A 90 -10.62 -6.95 0.76
N GLY A 91 -9.30 -6.78 0.92
CA GLY A 91 -8.66 -5.49 1.17
C GLY A 91 -8.87 -4.46 0.06
N ARG A 92 -9.30 -4.88 -1.14
CA ARG A 92 -9.76 -3.94 -2.18
C ARG A 92 -11.03 -3.20 -1.76
N LEU A 93 -12.01 -3.89 -1.19
CA LEU A 93 -13.28 -3.27 -0.81
C LEU A 93 -13.05 -2.17 0.24
N GLU A 94 -12.08 -2.39 1.10
CA GLU A 94 -11.62 -1.42 2.11
C GLU A 94 -10.84 -0.28 1.45
N THR A 95 -9.93 -0.60 0.54
CA THR A 95 -9.22 0.40 -0.29
C THR A 95 -10.19 1.34 -1.01
N TYR A 96 -11.32 0.82 -1.51
CA TYR A 96 -12.33 1.66 -2.15
C TYR A 96 -13.06 2.60 -1.20
N GLN A 97 -13.30 2.17 0.02
CA GLN A 97 -13.93 3.02 1.03
C GLN A 97 -13.00 4.17 1.47
N MET A 98 -11.69 4.02 1.30
CA MET A 98 -10.70 5.08 1.54
C MET A 98 -10.66 6.16 0.47
N ARG A 99 -11.40 6.03 -0.65
CA ARG A 99 -11.41 7.00 -1.76
C ARG A 99 -11.77 8.41 -1.31
N ASP A 100 -12.67 8.52 -0.35
CA ASP A 100 -13.23 9.81 0.06
C ASP A 100 -12.41 10.45 1.21
N ASP A 101 -11.33 9.79 1.66
CA ASP A 101 -10.35 10.39 2.57
C ASP A 101 -9.46 11.39 1.80
N PRO A 102 -9.44 12.67 2.18
CA PRO A 102 -8.76 13.72 1.41
C PRO A 102 -7.23 13.57 1.38
N ARG A 103 -6.65 12.73 2.25
CA ARG A 103 -5.21 12.46 2.27
C ARG A 103 -4.81 11.49 1.16
N VAL A 104 -5.74 10.69 0.65
CA VAL A 104 -5.46 9.59 -0.28
C VAL A 104 -5.35 10.11 -1.71
N GLY A 105 -4.15 10.03 -2.27
CA GLY A 105 -3.88 10.50 -3.64
C GLY A 105 -4.04 9.41 -4.71
N TYR A 106 -3.90 8.14 -4.35
CA TYR A 106 -3.94 7.02 -5.30
C TYR A 106 -4.52 5.75 -4.68
N LEU A 107 -5.26 4.99 -5.50
CA LEU A 107 -5.78 3.66 -5.15
C LEU A 107 -5.08 2.56 -5.97
N GLY A 108 -4.61 1.50 -5.30
CA GLY A 108 -4.00 0.33 -5.94
C GLY A 108 -4.85 -0.92 -5.76
N ILE A 109 -5.33 -1.49 -6.86
CA ILE A 109 -6.21 -2.66 -6.82
C ILE A 109 -5.46 -3.87 -7.36
N PHE A 110 -5.20 -4.85 -6.50
CA PHE A 110 -4.39 -6.01 -6.85
C PHE A 110 -5.19 -7.31 -6.81
N ASN A 111 -5.07 -8.11 -7.87
CA ASN A 111 -5.54 -9.49 -7.98
C ASN A 111 -6.94 -9.75 -7.39
N SER A 112 -7.95 -9.07 -7.90
CA SER A 112 -9.26 -8.95 -7.23
C SER A 112 -10.49 -9.23 -8.11
N GLY A 113 -10.33 -9.69 -9.35
CA GLY A 113 -11.45 -9.79 -10.30
C GLY A 113 -12.13 -8.43 -10.57
N PHE A 114 -13.11 -8.42 -11.47
CA PHE A 114 -13.78 -7.20 -11.94
C PHE A 114 -14.67 -6.59 -10.83
N LEU A 115 -14.34 -5.37 -10.38
CA LEU A 115 -15.35 -4.41 -9.87
C LEU A 115 -15.20 -3.17 -10.73
N ASP A 116 -16.34 -2.58 -11.00
CA ASP A 116 -16.57 -1.57 -12.02
C ASP A 116 -15.51 -0.46 -12.04
N SER A 117 -14.97 -0.25 -13.23
CA SER A 117 -14.05 0.83 -13.61
C SER A 117 -14.64 2.24 -13.44
N ALA A 118 -15.95 2.36 -13.15
CA ALA A 118 -16.70 3.61 -13.05
C ALA A 118 -16.55 4.41 -11.74
N LEU A 119 -15.55 4.14 -10.90
CA LEU A 119 -15.29 4.99 -9.73
C LEU A 119 -14.56 6.28 -10.14
N ASN A 120 -15.23 7.42 -9.96
CA ASN A 120 -14.71 8.78 -10.14
C ASN A 120 -14.04 9.30 -8.87
N GLY A 121 -13.07 10.22 -8.99
CA GLY A 121 -12.43 10.91 -7.85
C GLY A 121 -10.92 10.69 -7.79
N VAL A 122 -10.49 9.63 -7.13
CA VAL A 122 -9.06 9.33 -6.91
C VAL A 122 -8.47 8.49 -8.05
N PRO A 123 -7.31 8.86 -8.63
CA PRO A 123 -6.61 8.04 -9.61
C PRO A 123 -6.37 6.61 -9.10
N LYS A 124 -6.60 5.62 -9.98
CA LYS A 124 -6.50 4.20 -9.62
C LYS A 124 -5.63 3.41 -10.60
N TRP A 125 -4.89 2.45 -10.06
CA TRP A 125 -4.18 1.43 -10.83
C TRP A 125 -4.80 0.06 -10.55
N VAL A 126 -4.90 -0.77 -11.59
CA VAL A 126 -5.48 -2.12 -11.49
C VAL A 126 -4.45 -3.12 -12.02
N GLY A 127 -3.93 -3.96 -11.13
CA GLY A 127 -3.01 -5.04 -11.45
C GLY A 127 -3.67 -6.40 -11.30
N ASN A 128 -4.15 -6.94 -12.41
CA ASN A 128 -4.60 -8.33 -12.47
C ASN A 128 -3.61 -9.13 -13.32
N TYR A 129 -3.13 -10.25 -12.79
CA TYR A 129 -2.13 -11.10 -13.44
C TYR A 129 -2.64 -12.55 -13.44
N PRO A 130 -2.56 -13.31 -14.56
CA PRO A 130 -3.20 -14.62 -14.70
C PRO A 130 -2.39 -15.74 -14.01
N VAL A 131 -2.18 -15.60 -12.70
CA VAL A 131 -1.46 -16.55 -11.83
C VAL A 131 -2.35 -17.15 -10.74
N GLY A 132 -3.66 -16.97 -10.88
CA GLY A 132 -4.66 -17.38 -9.89
C GLY A 132 -4.87 -16.36 -8.77
N HIS A 133 -5.92 -16.57 -7.97
CA HIS A 133 -6.39 -15.61 -6.96
C HIS A 133 -5.37 -15.32 -5.84
N GLY A 134 -4.50 -16.28 -5.54
CA GLY A 134 -3.44 -16.11 -4.54
C GLY A 134 -2.34 -15.14 -4.98
N GLY A 135 -2.16 -14.92 -6.28
CA GLY A 135 -1.12 -14.04 -6.81
C GLY A 135 0.31 -14.52 -6.53
N THR A 136 1.29 -13.65 -6.79
CA THR A 136 2.73 -13.92 -6.61
C THR A 136 3.28 -13.45 -5.26
N TYR A 137 2.46 -13.04 -4.28
CA TYR A 137 2.92 -12.34 -3.07
C TYR A 137 3.83 -13.19 -2.16
N SER A 138 3.70 -14.52 -2.23
CA SER A 138 4.55 -15.45 -1.48
C SER A 138 5.90 -15.70 -2.16
N GLU A 139 6.08 -15.28 -3.41
CA GLU A 139 7.35 -15.40 -4.12
C GLU A 139 8.40 -14.46 -3.52
N HIS A 140 9.67 -14.66 -3.88
CA HIS A 140 10.74 -13.73 -3.50
C HIS A 140 10.38 -12.31 -3.95
N ASN A 141 10.48 -11.35 -3.03
CA ASN A 141 10.11 -9.95 -3.25
C ASN A 141 8.66 -9.71 -3.74
N GLY A 142 7.76 -10.69 -3.54
CA GLY A 142 6.38 -10.63 -4.03
C GLY A 142 6.22 -10.87 -5.53
N GLY A 143 7.26 -11.35 -6.22
CA GLY A 143 7.22 -11.73 -7.63
C GLY A 143 6.79 -10.60 -8.57
N ALA A 144 6.01 -10.94 -9.60
CA ALA A 144 5.51 -9.98 -10.59
C ALA A 144 4.67 -8.83 -9.99
N PHE A 145 3.91 -9.10 -8.92
CA PHE A 145 3.18 -8.06 -8.20
C PHE A 145 4.12 -7.11 -7.47
N GLY A 146 5.21 -7.61 -6.87
CA GLY A 146 6.22 -6.77 -6.23
C GLY A 146 6.85 -5.76 -7.20
N VAL A 147 7.22 -6.22 -8.40
CA VAL A 147 7.76 -5.35 -9.46
C VAL A 147 6.73 -4.31 -9.89
N SER A 148 5.51 -4.76 -10.20
CA SER A 148 4.42 -3.89 -10.63
C SER A 148 4.07 -2.83 -9.57
N ALA A 149 4.00 -3.22 -8.30
CA ALA A 149 3.70 -2.32 -7.19
C ALA A 149 4.78 -1.25 -7.03
N VAL A 150 6.06 -1.62 -7.07
CA VAL A 150 7.17 -0.67 -6.96
C VAL A 150 7.15 0.32 -8.12
N ASN A 151 6.91 -0.13 -9.35
CA ASN A 151 6.82 0.75 -10.51
C ASN A 151 5.65 1.72 -10.39
N TRP A 152 4.46 1.21 -10.08
CA TRP A 152 3.26 2.03 -9.89
C TRP A 152 3.46 3.08 -8.78
N LEU A 153 3.94 2.69 -7.60
CA LEU A 153 4.16 3.60 -6.48
C LEU A 153 5.24 4.64 -6.77
N SER A 154 6.28 4.27 -7.52
CA SER A 154 7.33 5.20 -7.92
C SER A 154 6.79 6.24 -8.90
N TRP A 155 6.01 5.81 -9.89
CA TRP A 155 5.32 6.74 -10.79
C TRP A 155 4.34 7.64 -10.02
N ALA A 156 3.44 7.06 -9.24
CA ALA A 156 2.35 7.76 -8.57
C ALA A 156 2.83 8.72 -7.46
N LEU A 157 3.67 8.21 -6.55
CA LEU A 157 4.06 8.93 -5.33
C LEU A 157 5.44 9.56 -5.43
N LYS A 158 6.32 9.15 -6.35
CA LYS A 158 7.63 9.79 -6.53
C LYS A 158 7.73 10.61 -7.81
N LYS A 159 6.66 10.63 -8.63
CA LYS A 159 6.62 11.31 -9.92
C LYS A 159 7.73 10.81 -10.86
N ASP A 160 8.14 9.56 -10.70
CA ASP A 160 9.13 8.93 -11.56
C ASP A 160 8.48 8.46 -12.86
N ASN A 161 8.50 9.32 -13.87
CA ASN A 161 7.91 9.04 -15.17
C ASN A 161 8.58 7.87 -15.92
N SER A 162 9.79 7.45 -15.53
CA SER A 162 10.44 6.27 -16.12
C SER A 162 9.77 4.95 -15.73
N LYS A 163 8.84 4.98 -14.77
CA LYS A 163 8.11 3.81 -14.24
C LYS A 163 6.67 3.72 -14.72
N ALA A 164 6.27 4.59 -15.67
CA ALA A 164 4.93 4.65 -16.22
C ALA A 164 4.62 3.58 -17.30
N SER A 165 5.65 2.86 -17.78
CA SER A 165 5.58 1.89 -18.89
C SER A 165 5.82 0.45 -18.45
#